data_AF-Q0Q2G8-F1
#
_entry.id   AF-Q0Q2G8-F1
#
_cell.length_a   1.000
_cell.length_b   1.000
_cell.length_c   1.000
_cell.angle_alpha   90.00
_cell.angle_beta   90.00
_cell.angle_gamma   90.00
#
_symmetry.space_group_name_H-M   'P 1'
#
loop_
_entity.id
_entity.type
_entity.pdbx_description
1 polymer ?
#
loop_
_entity_poly.entity_id
_entity_poly.type
_entity_poly.pdbx_seq_one_letter_code
_entity_poly.pdbx_strand_id
1 'polypeptide(L)'
;MDAVTGLLTVPATAITIGGTAVALAVALIFWYLKSYTSARRSQSNHLPRVPEVPGVPLLGNLLQLKEKKPYMTFTRWAATYGPIYSIKTGATSMVVVSSNEIAKEALVTRFQSISTRNLSKALKVLTA
;
A
#
# COMPACT_ATOMS: atom_id res chain seq x y z
N MET A 1 48.13 31.73 -31.59
CA MET A 1 46.83 32.44 -31.46
C MET A 1 45.85 31.44 -30.86
N ASP A 2 46.11 31.04 -29.61
CA ASP A 2 45.58 29.78 -29.04
C ASP A 2 44.65 30.04 -27.84
N ALA A 3 44.23 31.30 -27.67
CA ALA A 3 43.41 31.72 -26.54
C ALA A 3 41.89 31.51 -26.75
N VAL A 4 41.45 31.10 -27.95
CA VAL A 4 40.03 30.97 -28.31
C VAL A 4 39.54 29.51 -28.19
N THR A 5 40.43 28.53 -28.07
CA THR A 5 40.10 27.10 -27.96
C THR A 5 39.78 26.64 -26.53
N GLY A 6 40.01 27.47 -25.51
CA GLY A 6 39.73 27.16 -24.10
C GLY A 6 38.27 27.34 -23.66
N LEU A 7 37.39 27.87 -24.52
CA LEU A 7 36.01 28.22 -24.17
C LEU A 7 34.95 27.21 -24.68
N LEU A 8 35.36 26.16 -25.41
CA LEU A 8 34.46 25.15 -25.98
C LEU A 8 34.50 23.79 -25.27
N THR A 9 35.38 23.61 -24.28
CA THR A 9 35.37 22.42 -23.41
C THR A 9 34.63 22.71 -22.12
N VAL A 10 33.31 22.95 -22.22
CA VAL A 10 32.44 22.74 -21.06
C VAL A 10 32.55 21.24 -20.73
N PRO A 11 32.99 20.84 -19.53
CA PRO A 11 33.26 19.45 -19.25
C PRO A 11 31.94 18.68 -19.29
N ALA A 12 31.70 17.96 -20.38
CA ALA A 12 30.57 17.03 -20.54
C ALA A 12 30.51 15.99 -19.39
N THR A 13 31.63 15.80 -18.68
CA THR A 13 31.75 14.98 -17.48
C THR A 13 31.01 15.54 -16.27
N ALA A 14 30.88 16.87 -16.13
CA ALA A 14 30.18 17.48 -14.98
C ALA A 14 28.66 17.21 -15.02
N ILE A 15 28.07 17.22 -16.22
CA ILE A 15 26.65 16.90 -16.45
C ILE A 15 26.38 15.40 -16.19
N THR A 16 27.35 14.55 -16.50
CA THR A 16 27.25 13.09 -16.33
C THR A 16 27.33 12.67 -14.85
N ILE A 17 28.21 13.28 -14.06
CA ILE A 17 28.37 12.96 -12.62
C ILE A 17 27.16 13.45 -11.80
N GLY A 18 26.60 14.62 -12.15
CA GLY A 18 25.36 15.10 -11.55
C GLY A 18 24.16 14.20 -11.87
N GLY A 19 24.03 13.79 -13.14
CA GLY A 19 22.95 12.91 -13.58
C GLY A 19 22.99 11.52 -12.95
N THR A 20 24.16 10.91 -12.81
CA THR A 20 24.31 9.59 -12.19
C THR A 20 24.04 9.62 -10.68
N ALA A 21 24.49 10.66 -9.98
CA ALA A 21 24.19 10.83 -8.55
C ALA A 21 22.68 10.97 -8.29
N VAL A 22 21.98 11.77 -9.11
CA VAL A 22 20.53 11.93 -9.03
C VAL A 22 19.81 10.61 -9.36
N ALA A 23 20.24 9.90 -10.41
CA ALA A 23 19.65 8.61 -10.77
C ALA A 23 19.82 7.54 -9.66
N LEU A 24 21.00 7.48 -9.03
CA LEU A 24 21.25 6.59 -7.90
C LEU A 24 20.41 6.97 -6.68
N ALA A 25 20.28 8.26 -6.37
CA ALA A 25 19.42 8.72 -5.28
C ALA A 25 17.96 8.34 -5.52
N VAL A 26 17.44 8.55 -6.74
CA VAL A 26 16.08 8.15 -7.12
C VAL A 26 15.91 6.63 -7.05
N ALA A 27 16.89 5.85 -7.51
CA ALA A 27 16.85 4.39 -7.44
C ALA A 27 16.86 3.88 -5.99
N LEU A 28 17.67 4.49 -5.10
CA LEU A 28 17.71 4.16 -3.68
C LEU A 28 16.40 4.54 -2.99
N ILE A 29 15.84 5.72 -3.27
CA ILE A 29 14.52 6.14 -2.77
C ILE A 29 13.46 5.15 -3.23
N PHE A 30 13.45 4.78 -4.51
CA PHE A 30 12.49 3.83 -5.06
C PHE A 30 12.65 2.43 -4.45
N TRP A 31 13.88 1.96 -4.26
CA TRP A 31 14.18 0.69 -3.59
C TRP A 31 13.75 0.71 -2.13
N TYR A 32 14.02 1.80 -1.41
CA TYR A 32 13.59 2.01 -0.03
C TYR A 32 12.07 2.03 0.09
N LEU A 33 11.37 2.77 -0.76
CA LEU A 33 9.89 2.76 -0.83
C LEU A 33 9.35 1.36 -1.12
N LYS A 34 9.96 0.64 -2.07
CA LYS A 34 9.57 -0.73 -2.41
C LYS A 34 9.83 -1.70 -1.25
N SER A 35 10.94 -1.55 -0.54
CA SER A 35 11.28 -2.36 0.64
C SER A 35 10.30 -2.12 1.79
N TYR A 36 9.98 -0.86 2.09
CA TYR A 36 9.01 -0.49 3.12
C TYR A 36 7.59 -0.99 2.82
N THR A 37 7.20 -0.98 1.55
CA THR A 37 5.88 -1.50 1.13
C THR A 37 5.85 -3.03 1.05
N SER A 38 6.96 -3.67 0.68
CA SER A 38 7.09 -5.13 0.59
C SER A 38 7.23 -5.81 1.95
N ALA A 39 7.90 -5.18 2.92
CA ALA A 39 8.02 -5.70 4.29
C ALA A 39 6.65 -5.86 4.98
N ARG A 40 5.64 -5.08 4.57
CA ARG A 40 4.25 -5.23 5.05
C ARG A 40 3.47 -6.33 4.33
N ARG A 41 4.01 -6.91 3.26
CA ARG A 41 3.39 -8.00 2.49
C ARG A 41 3.75 -9.38 3.05
N SER A 42 4.69 -9.45 3.98
CA SER A 42 5.16 -10.69 4.62
C SER A 42 4.51 -10.90 6.00
N GLN A 43 3.18 -11.01 6.03
CA GLN A 43 2.49 -11.73 7.10
C GLN A 43 1.36 -12.57 6.52
N SER A 44 1.69 -13.78 6.08
CA SER A 44 1.12 -14.98 6.69
C SER A 44 1.78 -16.21 6.08
N ASN A 45 2.57 -16.93 6.88
CA ASN A 45 2.66 -18.36 6.67
C ASN A 45 1.30 -18.94 7.10
N HIS A 46 0.69 -19.77 6.24
CA HIS A 46 -0.44 -20.68 6.51
C HIS A 46 -1.91 -20.23 6.31
N LEU A 47 -2.22 -18.99 5.89
CA LEU A 47 -3.61 -18.62 5.55
C LEU A 47 -3.89 -18.68 4.04
N PRO A 48 -5.08 -19.14 3.60
CA PRO A 48 -5.46 -19.11 2.19
C PRO A 48 -5.43 -17.68 1.66
N ARG A 49 -4.85 -17.50 0.46
CA ARG A 49 -4.68 -16.20 -0.15
C ARG A 49 -6.05 -15.64 -0.56
N VAL A 50 -6.53 -14.67 0.20
CA VAL A 50 -7.72 -13.89 -0.15
C VAL A 50 -7.39 -12.94 -1.31
N PRO A 51 -8.29 -12.73 -2.30
CA PRO A 51 -8.10 -11.72 -3.34
C PRO A 51 -7.83 -10.34 -2.74
N GLU A 52 -6.74 -9.68 -3.16
CA GLU A 52 -6.36 -8.34 -2.70
C GLU A 52 -6.75 -7.30 -3.75
N VAL A 53 -7.52 -6.28 -3.35
CA VAL A 53 -7.91 -5.18 -4.24
C VAL A 53 -6.71 -4.27 -4.48
N PRO A 54 -6.36 -3.97 -5.74
CA PRO A 54 -5.21 -3.13 -6.07
C PRO A 54 -5.42 -1.69 -5.55
N GLY A 55 -4.51 -1.26 -4.68
CA GLY A 55 -4.48 0.06 -4.07
C GLY A 55 -3.18 0.80 -4.35
N VAL A 56 -3.18 2.12 -4.18
CA VAL A 56 -1.98 2.95 -4.35
C VAL A 56 -0.96 2.67 -3.24
N PRO A 57 0.35 2.78 -3.52
CA PRO A 57 1.36 2.67 -2.48
C PRO A 57 1.12 3.73 -1.39
N LEU A 58 1.41 3.39 -0.12
CA LEU A 58 1.17 4.19 1.09
C LEU A 58 -0.31 4.41 1.51
N LEU A 59 -1.20 4.86 0.62
CA LEU A 59 -2.61 5.13 0.97
C LEU A 59 -3.53 3.89 0.81
N GLY A 60 -3.13 2.90 0.02
CA GLY A 60 -3.96 1.75 -0.30
C GLY A 60 -5.19 2.12 -1.14
N ASN A 61 -6.35 1.61 -0.76
CA ASN A 61 -7.64 1.81 -1.41
C ASN A 61 -8.41 3.02 -0.85
N LEU A 62 -7.83 3.82 0.06
CA LEU A 62 -8.50 4.98 0.66
C LEU A 62 -8.98 6.01 -0.38
N LEU A 63 -8.19 6.23 -1.44
CA LEU A 63 -8.57 7.16 -2.51
C LEU A 63 -9.81 6.69 -3.27
N GLN A 64 -9.97 5.37 -3.43
CA GLN A 64 -11.13 4.75 -4.08
C GLN A 64 -12.37 4.73 -3.17
N LEU A 65 -12.17 4.89 -1.85
CA LEU A 65 -13.22 4.94 -0.83
C LEU A 65 -13.69 6.37 -0.51
N LYS A 66 -13.14 7.40 -1.16
CA LYS A 66 -13.46 8.81 -0.93
C LYS A 66 -14.86 9.22 -1.43
N GLU A 67 -15.54 8.36 -2.19
CA GLU A 67 -16.91 8.61 -2.64
C GLU A 67 -17.86 8.81 -1.44
N LYS A 68 -18.90 9.63 -1.61
CA LYS A 68 -19.93 9.89 -0.58
C LYS A 68 -20.60 8.60 -0.05
N LYS A 69 -20.49 7.49 -0.79
CA LYS A 69 -21.16 6.21 -0.51
C LYS A 69 -20.15 5.04 -0.63
N PRO A 70 -19.28 4.82 0.37
CA PRO A 70 -18.24 3.78 0.31
C PRO A 70 -18.81 2.36 0.19
N TYR A 71 -20.04 2.12 0.66
CA TYR A 71 -20.72 0.84 0.51
C TYR A 71 -20.98 0.46 -0.95
N MET A 72 -21.20 1.43 -1.85
CA MET A 72 -21.36 1.15 -3.27
C MET A 72 -20.06 0.64 -3.89
N THR A 73 -18.92 1.19 -3.47
CA THR A 73 -17.58 0.72 -3.86
C THR A 73 -17.35 -0.71 -3.36
N PHE A 74 -17.74 -1.03 -2.12
CA PHE A 74 -17.67 -2.40 -1.61
C PHE A 74 -18.53 -3.37 -2.41
N THR A 75 -19.77 -3.01 -2.76
CA THR A 75 -20.61 -3.85 -3.62
C THR A 75 -19.99 -4.09 -4.99
N ARG A 76 -19.38 -3.06 -5.60
CA ARG A 76 -18.67 -3.18 -6.88
C ARG A 76 -17.48 -4.14 -6.77
N TRP A 77 -16.70 -4.04 -5.70
CA TRP A 77 -15.58 -4.96 -5.47
C TRP A 77 -16.05 -6.37 -5.14
N ALA A 78 -17.14 -6.54 -4.40
CA ALA A 78 -17.72 -7.86 -4.15
C ALA A 78 -18.11 -8.56 -5.46
N ALA A 79 -18.63 -7.81 -6.44
CA ALA A 79 -18.95 -8.34 -7.76
C ALA A 79 -17.71 -8.72 -8.59
N THR A 80 -16.58 -8.03 -8.41
CA THR A 80 -15.33 -8.28 -9.16
C THR A 80 -14.42 -9.32 -8.52
N TYR A 81 -14.24 -9.27 -7.19
CA TYR A 81 -13.28 -10.07 -6.43
C TYR A 81 -13.94 -11.21 -5.64
N GLY A 82 -15.27 -11.23 -5.56
CA GLY A 82 -16.03 -12.26 -4.87
C GLY A 82 -16.48 -11.85 -3.46
N PRO A 83 -17.12 -12.78 -2.73
CA PRO A 83 -17.78 -12.48 -1.46
C PRO A 83 -16.83 -12.25 -0.27
N ILE A 84 -15.55 -12.60 -0.41
CA ILE A 84 -14.48 -12.32 0.57
C ILE A 84 -13.28 -11.75 -0.17
N TYR A 85 -12.87 -10.53 0.19
CA TYR A 85 -11.69 -9.89 -0.38
C TYR A 85 -10.96 -9.03 0.67
N SER A 86 -9.69 -8.71 0.41
CA SER A 86 -8.88 -7.85 1.27
C SER A 86 -8.61 -6.50 0.62
N ILE A 87 -8.70 -5.44 1.42
CA ILE A 87 -8.38 -4.06 1.05
C ILE A 87 -7.33 -3.50 2.00
N LYS A 88 -6.58 -2.51 1.54
CA LYS A 88 -5.64 -1.75 2.38
C LYS A 88 -6.17 -0.34 2.60
N THR A 89 -6.33 0.06 3.85
CA THR A 89 -6.71 1.42 4.23
C THR A 89 -5.53 2.10 4.91
N GLY A 90 -4.70 2.78 4.11
CA GLY A 90 -3.47 3.41 4.58
C GLY A 90 -2.49 2.38 5.16
N ALA A 91 -2.28 2.44 6.48
CA ALA A 91 -1.36 1.56 7.17
C ALA A 91 -1.97 0.22 7.62
N THR A 92 -3.27 0.02 7.46
CA THR A 92 -4.02 -1.13 7.98
C THR A 92 -4.57 -1.95 6.82
N SER A 93 -4.51 -3.29 6.92
CA SER A 93 -5.22 -4.20 6.01
C SER A 93 -6.54 -4.62 6.63
N MET A 94 -7.59 -4.68 5.83
CA MET A 94 -8.94 -5.08 6.23
C MET A 94 -9.44 -6.19 5.31
N VAL A 95 -10.19 -7.14 5.86
CA VAL A 95 -10.92 -8.15 5.08
C VAL A 95 -12.39 -7.75 5.09
N VAL A 96 -13.00 -7.70 3.91
CA VAL A 96 -14.41 -7.36 3.72
C VAL A 96 -15.16 -8.65 3.37
N VAL A 97 -16.28 -8.86 4.05
CA VAL A 97 -17.20 -9.97 3.83
C VAL A 97 -18.52 -9.39 3.32
N SER A 98 -18.96 -9.82 2.14
CA SER A 98 -20.16 -9.29 1.48
C SER A 98 -21.29 -10.31 1.32
N SER A 99 -21.07 -11.59 1.66
CA SER A 99 -22.11 -12.64 1.64
C SER A 99 -22.79 -12.79 3.00
N ASN A 100 -24.11 -13.02 3.00
CA ASN A 100 -24.90 -13.24 4.21
C ASN A 100 -24.48 -14.53 4.94
N GLU A 101 -24.30 -15.63 4.21
CA GLU A 101 -23.93 -16.93 4.78
C GLU A 101 -22.58 -16.86 5.51
N ILE A 102 -21.60 -16.20 4.89
CA ILE A 102 -20.25 -16.02 5.43
C ILE A 102 -20.27 -15.06 6.61
N ALA A 103 -21.07 -13.99 6.53
CA ALA A 103 -21.24 -13.06 7.63
C ALA A 103 -21.88 -13.75 8.85
N LYS A 104 -22.87 -14.62 8.63
CA LYS A 104 -23.49 -15.42 9.69
C LYS A 104 -22.47 -16.36 10.33
N GLU A 105 -21.66 -17.06 9.54
CA GLU A 105 -20.62 -17.93 10.08
C GLU A 105 -19.57 -17.16 10.89
N ALA A 106 -19.10 -16.03 10.36
CA ALA A 106 -18.10 -15.19 11.02
C ALA A 106 -18.61 -14.57 12.33
N LEU A 107 -19.82 -13.98 12.30
CA LEU A 107 -20.38 -13.23 13.42
C LEU A 107 -21.09 -14.10 14.47
N VAL A 108 -21.57 -15.28 14.11
CA VAL A 108 -22.28 -16.19 15.04
C VAL A 108 -21.35 -17.32 15.47
N THR A 109 -20.92 -18.15 14.52
CA THR A 109 -20.14 -19.37 14.81
C THR A 109 -18.73 -19.04 15.29
N ARG A 110 -18.08 -18.05 14.68
CA ARG A 110 -16.69 -17.68 14.95
C ARG A 110 -16.54 -16.39 15.77
N PHE A 111 -17.62 -15.93 16.41
CA PHE A 111 -17.66 -14.67 17.16
C PHE A 111 -16.47 -14.49 18.12
N GLN A 112 -16.15 -15.51 18.92
CA GLN A 112 -15.06 -15.47 19.91
C GLN A 112 -13.70 -15.15 19.28
N SER A 113 -13.47 -15.55 18.03
CA SER A 113 -12.21 -15.30 17.32
C SER A 113 -12.13 -13.90 16.68
N ILE A 114 -13.28 -13.23 16.50
CA ILE A 114 -13.39 -11.95 15.77
C ILE A 114 -13.85 -10.80 16.70
N SER A 115 -14.21 -11.11 17.94
CA SER A 115 -14.71 -10.15 18.93
C SER A 115 -13.67 -9.11 19.39
N THR A 116 -12.38 -9.35 19.16
CA THR A 116 -11.31 -8.43 19.59
C THR A 116 -11.30 -7.17 18.74
N ARG A 117 -11.45 -6.01 19.40
CA ARG A 117 -11.42 -4.71 18.73
C ARG A 117 -9.97 -4.24 18.55
N ASN A 118 -9.48 -4.21 17.31
CA ASN A 118 -8.18 -3.62 17.01
C ASN A 118 -8.24 -2.10 17.22
N LEU A 119 -7.63 -1.63 18.31
CA LEU A 119 -7.45 -0.20 18.58
C LEU A 119 -6.41 0.38 17.61
N SER A 120 -6.57 1.66 17.26
CA SER A 120 -5.54 2.36 16.52
C SER A 120 -4.26 2.43 17.37
N LYS A 121 -3.09 2.44 16.73
CA LYS A 121 -1.81 2.54 17.45
C LYS A 121 -1.78 3.73 18.42
N ALA A 122 -2.40 4.84 18.04
CA ALA A 122 -2.53 6.03 18.89
C ALA A 122 -3.38 5.76 20.14
N LEU A 123 -4.56 5.15 20.00
CA LEU A 123 -5.40 4.80 21.16
C LEU A 123 -4.70 3.80 22.09
N LYS A 124 -3.95 2.84 21.53
CA LYS A 124 -3.16 1.90 22.33
C LYS A 124 -2.08 2.60 23.17
N VAL A 125 -1.48 3.69 22.66
CA VAL A 125 -0.48 4.49 23.40
C VAL A 125 -1.14 5.38 24.45
N LEU A 126 -2.33 5.92 24.19
CA LEU A 126 -3.03 6.80 25.13
C LEU A 126 -3.74 6.07 26.27
N THR A 127 -3.96 4.76 26.15
CA THR A 127 -4.62 3.92 27.17
C THR A 127 -3.63 3.00 27.90
N ALA A 128 -2.35 3.01 27.54
CA ALA A 128 -1.27 2.29 28.21
C ALA A 128 -0.67 3.15 29.34
#